data_AF-A0A939GBF7-F1
#
_entry.id   AF-A0A939GBF7-F1
#
_cell.length_a   1.000
_cell.length_b   1.000
_cell.length_c   1.000
_cell.angle_alpha   90.00
_cell.angle_beta   90.00
_cell.angle_gamma   90.00
#
_symmetry.space_group_name_H-M   'P 1'
#
loop_
_entity.id
_entity.type
_entity.pdbx_description
1 polymer ?
#
loop_
_entity_poly.entity_id
_entity_poly.type
_entity_poly.pdbx_seq_one_letter_code
_entity_poly.pdbx_strand_id
1 'polypeptide(L)'
;MPTYTRLLVASLLLPLLLDGCKFRNDPAPQPADRSTGYRAVYISNDDLRNVVVQAPQPLVNPGKIYIKDGYLFVNDQQRGIHIIDNRNPAKPIELGFLRIPGNSELAVKDSTLYANNGPDLVAVNISKPGNVRVVKRISNVFAISNYPDARQVWFDCPDPAKGYVVGWERTTLTNPQCYR
;
A
#
# COMPACT_ATOMS: atom_id res chain seq x y z
N MET A 1 3.43 78.18 -6.22
CA MET A 1 3.15 77.76 -4.82
C MET A 1 1.91 76.88 -4.84
N PRO A 2 1.74 75.98 -3.86
CA PRO A 2 1.82 74.50 -3.90
C PRO A 2 0.66 73.86 -4.74
N THR A 3 0.49 72.57 -5.01
CA THR A 3 0.58 71.33 -4.23
C THR A 3 0.28 70.20 -5.23
N TYR A 4 1.09 69.15 -5.35
CA TYR A 4 0.59 67.85 -5.87
C TYR A 4 1.17 66.74 -5.00
N THR A 5 0.32 66.35 -4.07
CA THR A 5 0.50 65.34 -3.06
C THR A 5 0.01 64.01 -3.63
N ARG A 6 0.88 62.98 -3.52
CA ARG A 6 0.56 61.54 -3.48
C ARG A 6 -0.19 60.96 -4.69
N LEU A 7 0.48 60.04 -5.40
CA LEU A 7 0.04 58.68 -5.72
C LEU A 7 0.96 58.18 -6.84
N LEU A 8 1.72 57.11 -6.57
CA LEU A 8 2.39 56.19 -7.54
C LEU A 8 3.71 55.65 -6.95
N VAL A 9 3.67 54.99 -5.79
CA VAL A 9 4.82 54.17 -5.32
C VAL A 9 4.39 52.75 -4.94
N ALA A 10 3.13 52.38 -5.15
CA ALA A 10 2.60 51.11 -4.63
C ALA A 10 2.44 49.98 -5.69
N SER A 11 2.95 50.13 -6.92
CA SER A 11 2.61 49.18 -8.00
C SER A 11 3.77 48.40 -8.64
N LEU A 12 5.03 48.51 -8.15
CA LEU A 12 6.17 47.81 -8.79
C LEU A 12 6.80 46.66 -7.99
N LEU A 13 6.31 46.34 -6.79
CA LEU A 13 6.84 45.22 -5.98
C LEU A 13 5.95 43.97 -5.96
N LEU A 14 4.82 43.97 -6.67
CA LEU A 14 3.88 42.84 -6.65
C LEU A 14 4.17 41.65 -7.61
N PRO A 15 5.06 41.68 -8.63
CA PRO A 15 5.30 40.48 -9.44
C PRO A 15 6.33 39.50 -8.85
N LEU A 16 7.09 39.87 -7.82
CA LEU A 16 8.17 39.03 -7.26
C LEU A 16 7.68 37.91 -6.31
N LEU A 17 6.37 37.81 -6.06
CA LEU A 17 5.77 36.76 -5.22
C LEU A 17 5.09 35.65 -6.03
N LEU A 18 5.21 35.66 -7.37
CA LEU A 18 4.59 34.66 -8.26
C LEU A 18 5.56 33.63 -8.84
N ASP A 19 6.81 33.56 -8.37
CA ASP A 19 7.63 32.36 -8.57
C ASP A 19 7.16 31.28 -7.57
N GLY A 20 5.90 30.86 -7.73
CA GLY A 20 5.50 29.55 -7.27
C GLY A 20 6.42 28.53 -7.92
N CYS A 21 6.94 27.57 -7.15
CA CYS A 21 7.75 26.48 -7.67
C CYS A 21 7.06 25.86 -8.89
N LYS A 22 7.51 26.22 -10.09
CA LYS A 22 7.17 25.46 -11.28
C LYS A 22 7.74 24.07 -11.01
N PHE A 23 6.88 23.06 -10.96
CA PHE A 23 7.34 21.68 -11.04
C PHE A 23 8.21 21.58 -12.29
N ARG A 24 9.53 21.55 -12.09
CA ARG A 24 10.46 21.27 -13.17
C ARG A 24 10.22 19.81 -13.51
N ASN A 25 9.60 19.57 -14.66
CA ASN A 25 9.60 18.26 -15.30
C ASN A 25 10.98 18.05 -15.92
N ASP A 26 12.01 18.01 -15.08
CA ASP A 26 13.35 17.68 -15.53
C ASP A 26 13.30 16.22 -16.04
N PRO A 27 13.83 15.94 -17.24
CA PRO A 27 13.88 14.57 -17.74
C PRO A 27 14.68 13.69 -16.76
N ALA A 28 14.34 12.40 -16.72
CA ALA A 28 15.13 11.45 -15.95
C ALA A 28 16.61 11.58 -16.31
N PRO A 29 17.54 11.52 -15.33
CA PRO A 29 18.96 11.51 -15.63
C PRO A 29 19.27 10.35 -16.59
N GLN A 30 20.38 10.39 -17.33
CA GLN A 30 20.80 9.20 -18.06
C GLN A 30 21.26 8.13 -17.06
N PRO A 31 20.80 6.87 -17.19
CA PRO A 31 21.24 5.81 -16.30
C PRO A 31 22.71 5.51 -16.57
N ALA A 32 23.52 5.38 -15.51
CA ALA A 32 24.81 4.74 -15.66
C ALA A 32 24.62 3.24 -15.93
N ASP A 33 25.57 2.61 -16.63
CA ASP A 33 25.58 1.15 -16.90
C ASP A 33 25.28 0.33 -15.65
N ARG A 34 25.75 0.81 -14.50
CA ARG A 34 25.39 0.29 -13.18
C ARG A 34 24.92 1.42 -12.28
N SER A 35 23.71 1.30 -11.76
CA SER A 35 23.10 2.29 -10.87
C SER A 35 22.49 1.61 -9.65
N THR A 36 22.61 2.24 -8.49
CA THR A 36 21.86 1.81 -7.30
C THR A 36 20.36 2.06 -7.55
N GLY A 37 19.54 1.06 -7.29
CA GLY A 37 18.11 1.13 -7.54
C GLY A 37 17.33 0.03 -6.82
N TYR A 38 16.15 -0.26 -7.34
CA TYR A 38 15.24 -1.24 -6.76
C TYR A 38 14.85 -2.33 -7.75
N ARG A 39 14.95 -3.59 -7.31
CA ARG A 39 14.46 -4.76 -8.06
C ARG A 39 13.07 -5.14 -7.55
N ALA A 40 12.15 -5.38 -8.48
CA ALA A 40 10.81 -5.83 -8.14
C ALA A 40 10.83 -7.26 -7.58
N VAL A 41 10.12 -7.47 -6.48
CA VAL A 41 9.81 -8.79 -5.91
C VAL A 41 8.42 -9.19 -6.39
N TYR A 42 8.32 -10.37 -7.03
CA TYR A 42 7.10 -10.82 -7.67
C TYR A 42 6.37 -11.92 -6.88
N ILE A 43 5.06 -11.99 -7.09
CA ILE A 43 4.21 -13.12 -6.72
C ILE A 43 3.37 -13.53 -7.93
N SER A 44 3.17 -14.84 -8.13
CA SER A 44 2.29 -15.33 -9.20
C SER A 44 0.83 -14.96 -8.91
N ASN A 45 0.01 -14.90 -9.96
CA ASN A 45 -1.43 -14.65 -9.80
C ASN A 45 -2.10 -15.72 -8.92
N ASP A 46 -1.70 -16.99 -9.09
CA ASP A 46 -2.29 -18.12 -8.38
C ASP A 46 -1.90 -18.08 -6.90
N ASP A 47 -0.62 -17.79 -6.60
CA ASP A 47 -0.16 -17.66 -5.22
C ASP A 47 -0.75 -16.44 -4.51
N LEU A 48 -0.91 -15.33 -5.23
CA LEU A 48 -1.55 -14.12 -4.72
C LEU A 48 -3.00 -14.40 -4.33
N ARG A 49 -3.74 -15.09 -5.20
CA ARG A 49 -5.18 -15.35 -5.01
C ARG A 49 -5.50 -16.54 -4.11
N ASN A 50 -4.47 -17.27 -3.66
CA ASN A 50 -4.60 -18.38 -2.72
C ASN A 50 -4.95 -17.87 -1.29
N VAL A 51 -6.22 -17.53 -1.08
CA VAL A 51 -6.76 -17.08 0.20
C VAL A 51 -7.30 -18.27 0.98
N VAL A 52 -6.67 -18.58 2.12
CA VAL A 52 -6.94 -19.79 2.90
C VAL A 52 -6.85 -19.54 4.39
N VAL A 53 -7.67 -20.27 5.17
CA VAL A 53 -7.56 -20.30 6.63
C VAL A 53 -6.47 -21.29 7.03
N GLN A 54 -5.60 -20.87 7.95
CA GLN A 54 -4.49 -21.64 8.48
C GLN A 54 -4.57 -21.67 10.01
N ALA A 55 -3.79 -22.56 10.63
CA ALA A 55 -3.59 -22.54 12.07
C ALA A 55 -3.03 -21.18 12.54
N PRO A 56 -3.22 -20.81 13.82
CA PRO A 56 -2.60 -19.63 14.41
C PRO A 56 -1.11 -19.48 14.07
N GLN A 57 -0.68 -18.24 13.82
CA GLN A 57 0.71 -17.90 13.52
C GLN A 57 1.16 -16.72 14.37
N PRO A 58 2.48 -16.56 14.63
CA PRO A 58 2.98 -15.35 15.25
C PRO A 58 2.71 -14.10 14.39
N LEU A 59 2.37 -13.00 15.05
CA LEU A 59 2.39 -11.66 14.46
C LEU A 59 3.83 -11.32 14.04
N VAL A 60 4.00 -10.89 12.79
CA VAL A 60 5.33 -10.46 12.30
C VAL A 60 5.35 -8.96 12.06
N ASN A 61 4.37 -8.42 11.33
CA ASN A 61 4.30 -6.99 11.04
C ASN A 61 2.84 -6.48 11.17
N PRO A 62 2.34 -6.29 12.40
CA PRO A 62 0.96 -5.88 12.64
C PRO A 62 0.66 -4.50 12.05
N GLY A 63 -0.50 -4.40 11.40
CA GLY A 63 -1.07 -3.16 10.87
C GLY A 63 -2.37 -2.81 11.59
N LYS A 64 -3.44 -2.59 10.81
CA LYS A 64 -4.75 -2.20 11.34
C LYS A 64 -5.38 -3.30 12.19
N ILE A 65 -6.10 -2.88 13.23
CA ILE A 65 -6.88 -3.74 14.13
C ILE A 65 -8.35 -3.38 13.99
N TYR A 66 -9.23 -4.38 13.92
CA TYR A 66 -10.67 -4.21 14.05
C TYR A 66 -11.22 -5.06 15.18
N ILE A 67 -12.18 -4.52 15.93
CA ILE A 67 -12.78 -5.17 17.09
C ILE A 67 -14.26 -5.40 16.83
N LYS A 68 -14.75 -6.63 17.02
CA LYS A 68 -16.18 -6.97 16.91
C LYS A 68 -16.56 -8.08 17.88
N ASP A 69 -17.58 -7.86 18.70
CA ASP A 69 -18.16 -8.87 19.62
C ASP A 69 -17.12 -9.56 20.52
N GLY A 70 -16.08 -8.82 20.92
CA GLY A 70 -14.97 -9.36 21.72
C GLY A 70 -13.92 -10.14 20.91
N TYR A 71 -13.98 -10.14 19.58
CA TYR A 71 -12.94 -10.67 18.70
C TYR A 71 -12.06 -9.55 18.13
N LEU A 72 -10.78 -9.84 17.92
CA LEU A 72 -9.86 -8.98 17.18
C LEU A 72 -9.57 -9.57 15.80
N PHE A 73 -9.53 -8.70 14.81
CA PHE A 73 -9.03 -8.98 13.48
C PHE A 73 -7.82 -8.09 13.25
N VAL A 74 -6.63 -8.67 13.24
CA VAL A 74 -5.37 -7.92 13.15
C VAL A 74 -4.76 -8.19 11.78
N ASN A 75 -4.67 -7.16 10.94
CA ASN A 75 -3.91 -7.25 9.70
C ASN A 75 -2.44 -7.48 10.05
N ASP A 76 -1.82 -8.47 9.43
CA ASP A 76 -0.37 -8.66 9.37
C ASP A 76 0.05 -8.33 7.95
N GLN A 77 0.74 -7.20 7.80
CA GLN A 77 0.92 -6.52 6.53
C GLN A 77 1.53 -7.47 5.48
N GLN A 78 0.94 -7.47 4.29
CA GLN A 78 1.28 -8.33 3.14
C GLN A 78 1.02 -9.84 3.36
N ARG A 79 0.62 -10.29 4.55
CA ARG A 79 0.45 -11.71 4.89
C ARG A 79 -1.02 -12.14 5.02
N GLY A 80 -1.84 -11.35 5.73
CA GLY A 80 -3.22 -11.73 6.02
C GLY A 80 -3.78 -11.13 7.31
N ILE A 81 -4.69 -11.84 7.95
CA ILE A 81 -5.46 -11.38 9.11
C ILE A 81 -5.46 -12.45 10.20
N HIS A 82 -5.00 -12.08 11.38
CA HIS A 82 -5.13 -12.90 12.60
C HIS A 82 -6.54 -12.76 13.17
N ILE A 83 -7.10 -13.87 13.65
CA ILE A 83 -8.43 -13.94 14.22
C ILE A 83 -8.28 -14.37 15.68
N ILE A 84 -8.60 -13.46 16.59
CA ILE A 84 -8.31 -13.62 18.01
C ILE A 84 -9.62 -13.51 18.78
N ASP A 85 -9.90 -14.47 19.64
CA ASP A 85 -10.89 -14.33 20.69
C ASP A 85 -10.30 -13.52 21.84
N ASN A 86 -10.83 -12.32 22.04
CA ASN A 86 -10.39 -11.36 23.04
C ASN A 86 -11.51 -11.05 24.05
N ARG A 87 -12.46 -11.98 24.24
CA ARG A 87 -13.54 -11.84 25.23
C ARG A 87 -13.01 -11.82 26.67
N ASN A 88 -11.83 -12.39 26.90
CA ASN A 88 -11.03 -12.16 28.09
C ASN A 88 -9.70 -11.48 27.69
N PRO A 89 -9.59 -10.14 27.81
CA PRO A 89 -8.39 -9.40 27.43
C PRO A 89 -7.12 -9.78 28.20
N ALA A 90 -7.26 -10.35 29.41
CA ALA A 90 -6.12 -10.84 30.18
C ALA A 90 -5.58 -12.18 29.64
N LYS A 91 -6.33 -12.88 28.79
CA LYS A 91 -5.97 -14.17 28.21
C LYS A 91 -6.61 -14.34 26.82
N PRO A 92 -6.13 -13.61 25.79
CA PRO A 92 -6.60 -13.77 24.42
C PRO A 92 -6.29 -15.18 23.88
N ILE A 93 -7.13 -15.67 22.97
CA ILE A 93 -6.99 -16.99 22.34
C ILE A 93 -6.94 -16.80 20.83
N GLU A 94 -5.80 -17.12 20.22
CA GLU A 94 -5.67 -17.16 18.77
C GLU A 94 -6.53 -18.29 18.19
N LEU A 95 -7.50 -17.95 17.33
CA LEU A 95 -8.39 -18.92 16.69
C LEU A 95 -7.85 -19.42 15.35
N GLY A 96 -7.12 -18.57 14.64
CA GLY A 96 -6.56 -18.91 13.34
C GLY A 96 -6.00 -17.71 12.60
N PHE A 97 -5.42 -18.00 11.44
CA PHE A 97 -4.84 -17.00 10.55
C PHE A 97 -5.47 -17.13 9.16
N LEU A 98 -6.16 -16.07 8.71
CA LEU A 98 -6.64 -15.98 7.34
C LEU A 98 -5.51 -15.43 6.47
N ARG A 99 -4.82 -16.32 5.75
CA ARG A 99 -3.77 -15.92 4.80
C ARG A 99 -4.41 -15.20 3.62
N ILE A 100 -4.05 -13.93 3.44
CA ILE A 100 -4.44 -13.09 2.31
C ILE A 100 -3.17 -12.40 1.81
N PRO A 101 -2.48 -12.98 0.82
CA PRO A 101 -1.26 -12.40 0.29
C PRO A 101 -1.49 -10.98 -0.23
N GLY A 102 -0.56 -10.07 0.03
CA GLY A 102 -0.71 -8.68 -0.41
C GLY A 102 -1.80 -7.89 0.34
N ASN A 103 -2.30 -8.40 1.48
CA ASN A 103 -3.29 -7.69 2.29
C ASN A 103 -2.64 -6.62 3.16
N SER A 104 -3.15 -5.40 3.07
CA SER A 104 -2.70 -4.24 3.86
C SER A 104 -3.87 -3.53 4.54
N GLU A 105 -5.09 -3.85 4.14
CA GLU A 105 -6.29 -3.11 4.49
C GLU A 105 -7.41 -4.07 4.87
N LEU A 106 -8.17 -3.68 5.89
CA LEU A 106 -9.40 -4.35 6.26
C LEU A 106 -10.45 -3.35 6.76
N ALA A 107 -11.71 -3.70 6.52
CA ALA A 107 -12.88 -3.04 7.08
C ALA A 107 -13.92 -4.11 7.40
N VAL A 108 -14.81 -3.85 8.35
CA VAL A 108 -15.87 -4.79 8.70
C VAL A 108 -17.20 -4.06 8.74
N LYS A 109 -18.23 -4.69 8.16
CA LYS A 109 -19.63 -4.28 8.26
C LYS A 109 -20.47 -5.51 8.54
N ASP A 110 -21.26 -5.46 9.61
CA ASP A 110 -22.03 -6.60 10.10
C ASP A 110 -21.12 -7.83 10.22
N SER A 111 -21.56 -9.00 9.75
CA SER A 111 -20.75 -10.23 9.74
C SER A 111 -19.81 -10.37 8.54
N THR A 112 -19.48 -9.28 7.84
CA THR A 112 -18.60 -9.32 6.66
C THR A 112 -17.35 -8.49 6.88
N LEU A 113 -16.20 -9.15 6.80
CA LEU A 113 -14.89 -8.51 6.69
C LEU A 113 -14.55 -8.31 5.22
N TYR A 114 -14.15 -7.10 4.85
CA TYR A 114 -13.64 -6.74 3.54
C TYR A 114 -12.14 -6.52 3.66
N ALA A 115 -11.37 -7.13 2.76
CA ALA A 115 -9.92 -7.01 2.70
C ALA A 115 -9.46 -6.86 1.27
N ASN A 116 -8.37 -6.12 1.05
CA ASN A 116 -7.68 -6.16 -0.23
C ASN A 116 -6.83 -7.45 -0.33
N ASN A 117 -6.66 -7.94 -1.55
CA ASN A 117 -5.77 -9.04 -1.90
C ASN A 117 -5.04 -8.64 -3.18
N GLY A 118 -3.96 -7.86 -3.03
CA GLY A 118 -3.37 -7.13 -4.14
C GLY A 118 -4.41 -6.22 -4.82
N PRO A 119 -4.70 -6.37 -6.12
CA PRO A 119 -5.68 -5.55 -6.83
C PRO A 119 -7.14 -5.92 -6.53
N ASP A 120 -7.39 -7.08 -5.90
CA ASP A 120 -8.74 -7.60 -5.69
C ASP A 120 -9.31 -7.15 -4.35
N LEU A 121 -10.64 -7.09 -4.26
CA LEU A 121 -11.39 -6.99 -3.01
C LEU A 121 -11.97 -8.36 -2.67
N VAL A 122 -11.69 -8.85 -1.46
CA VAL A 122 -12.27 -10.09 -0.92
C VAL A 122 -13.22 -9.77 0.24
N ALA A 123 -14.39 -10.39 0.22
CA ALA A 123 -15.35 -10.35 1.31
C ALA A 123 -15.38 -11.71 2.02
N VAL A 124 -15.29 -11.68 3.33
CA VAL A 124 -15.12 -12.82 4.21
C VAL A 124 -16.25 -12.81 5.22
N ASN A 125 -17.00 -13.90 5.31
CA ASN A 125 -17.98 -14.08 6.36
C ASN A 125 -17.27 -14.40 7.68
N ILE A 126 -17.51 -13.57 8.69
CA ILE A 126 -16.96 -13.66 10.05
C ILE A 126 -18.04 -13.88 11.12
N SER A 127 -19.24 -14.36 10.74
CA SER A 127 -20.33 -14.62 11.69
C SER A 127 -19.96 -15.71 12.71
N LYS A 128 -19.02 -16.59 12.34
CA LYS A 128 -18.41 -17.60 13.21
C LYS A 128 -16.89 -17.42 13.12
N PRO A 129 -16.24 -16.64 14.00
CA PRO A 129 -14.81 -16.34 13.89
C PRO A 129 -13.89 -17.57 13.88
N GLY A 130 -14.28 -18.68 14.50
CA GLY A 130 -13.54 -19.95 14.40
C GLY A 130 -13.74 -20.72 13.08
N ASN A 131 -14.59 -20.23 12.17
CA ASN A 131 -14.87 -20.83 10.86
C ASN A 131 -15.23 -19.74 9.84
N VAL A 132 -14.25 -18.89 9.52
CA VAL A 132 -14.41 -17.85 8.51
C VAL A 132 -14.32 -18.42 7.10
N ARG A 133 -14.96 -17.76 6.14
CA ARG A 133 -14.93 -18.17 4.73
C ARG A 133 -15.02 -17.00 3.78
N VAL A 134 -14.24 -17.02 2.71
CA VAL A 134 -14.42 -16.09 1.59
C VAL A 134 -15.79 -16.34 0.97
N VAL A 135 -16.61 -15.30 0.85
CA VAL A 135 -17.96 -15.37 0.25
C VAL A 135 -18.06 -14.64 -1.07
N LYS A 136 -17.14 -13.70 -1.34
CA LYS A 136 -17.09 -12.98 -2.61
C LYS A 136 -15.69 -12.47 -2.89
N ARG A 137 -15.34 -12.42 -4.18
CA ARG A 137 -14.19 -11.71 -4.72
C ARG A 137 -14.68 -10.78 -5.82
N ILE A 138 -14.17 -9.56 -5.84
CA ILE A 138 -14.30 -8.64 -6.96
C ILE A 138 -12.88 -8.34 -7.41
N SER A 139 -12.56 -8.67 -8.65
CA SER A 139 -11.19 -8.55 -9.16
C SER A 139 -10.88 -7.14 -9.65
N ASN A 140 -9.61 -6.76 -9.55
CA ASN A 140 -9.06 -5.52 -10.14
C ASN A 140 -9.81 -4.24 -9.73
N VAL A 141 -10.16 -4.13 -8.44
CA VAL A 141 -10.81 -2.95 -7.85
C VAL A 141 -9.78 -1.88 -7.51
N PHE A 142 -8.59 -2.29 -7.09
CA PHE A 142 -7.53 -1.40 -6.64
C PHE A 142 -6.42 -1.30 -7.68
N ALA A 143 -5.93 -0.08 -7.89
CA ALA A 143 -4.70 0.14 -8.66
C ALA A 143 -3.50 -0.35 -7.84
N ILE A 144 -2.64 -1.13 -8.49
CA ILE A 144 -1.37 -1.59 -7.92
C ILE A 144 -0.24 -0.63 -8.28
N SER A 145 0.63 -0.36 -7.32
CA SER A 145 1.83 0.44 -7.57
C SER A 145 2.86 -0.42 -8.28
N ASN A 146 3.20 -0.03 -9.50
CA ASN A 146 4.23 -0.66 -10.33
C ASN A 146 5.56 0.11 -10.25
N TYR A 147 5.80 0.80 -9.14
CA TYR A 147 7.04 1.52 -8.87
C TYR A 147 7.35 1.52 -7.36
N PRO A 148 8.63 1.67 -6.96
CA PRO A 148 9.03 1.77 -5.55
C PRO A 148 8.54 3.08 -4.93
N ASP A 149 8.30 3.11 -3.62
CA ASP A 149 7.86 4.32 -2.91
C ASP A 149 8.87 5.47 -2.95
N ALA A 150 10.16 5.14 -3.02
CA ALA A 150 11.24 6.11 -3.17
C ALA A 150 11.11 6.86 -4.51
N ARG A 151 11.41 8.16 -4.49
CA ARG A 151 11.45 9.03 -5.66
C ARG A 151 12.89 9.31 -6.05
N GLN A 152 13.09 9.74 -7.29
CA GLN A 152 14.37 10.00 -7.91
C GLN A 152 15.29 8.78 -7.93
N VAL A 153 14.71 7.60 -8.19
CA VAL A 153 15.40 6.31 -8.13
C VAL A 153 15.20 5.49 -9.40
N TRP A 154 16.24 4.76 -9.78
CA TRP A 154 16.15 3.72 -10.80
C TRP A 154 15.51 2.45 -10.24
N PHE A 155 14.75 1.77 -11.08
CA PHE A 155 14.16 0.48 -10.73
C PHE A 155 14.02 -0.43 -11.96
N ASP A 156 13.93 -1.74 -11.72
CA ASP A 156 13.58 -2.70 -12.75
C ASP A 156 12.14 -2.43 -13.20
N CYS A 157 11.95 -2.15 -14.49
CA CYS A 157 10.61 -2.02 -15.05
C CYS A 157 9.81 -3.29 -14.76
N PRO A 158 8.61 -3.18 -14.15
CA PRO A 158 7.80 -4.36 -13.87
C PRO A 158 7.50 -5.15 -15.12
N ASP A 159 7.68 -6.46 -15.01
CA ASP A 159 7.40 -7.44 -16.04
C ASP A 159 6.09 -8.17 -15.69
N PRO A 160 4.98 -7.88 -16.40
CA PRO A 160 3.69 -8.52 -16.14
C PRO A 160 3.73 -10.05 -16.24
N ALA A 161 4.68 -10.62 -17.00
CA ALA A 161 4.80 -12.07 -17.14
C ALA A 161 5.29 -12.76 -15.85
N LYS A 162 5.94 -12.02 -14.94
CA LYS A 162 6.39 -12.53 -13.64
C LYS A 162 5.32 -12.43 -12.55
N GLY A 163 4.17 -11.82 -12.84
CA GLY A 163 3.05 -11.64 -11.92
C GLY A 163 3.01 -10.25 -11.30
N TYR A 164 2.53 -10.17 -10.06
CA TYR A 164 2.32 -8.90 -9.35
C TYR A 164 3.57 -8.50 -8.56
N VAL A 165 3.91 -7.21 -8.60
CA VAL A 165 4.95 -6.66 -7.72
C VAL A 165 4.39 -6.52 -6.31
N VAL A 166 5.00 -7.19 -5.34
CA VAL A 166 4.64 -7.15 -3.91
C VAL A 166 5.67 -6.44 -3.05
N GLY A 167 6.80 -6.06 -3.65
CA GLY A 167 7.86 -5.37 -2.93
C GLY A 167 8.99 -4.94 -3.85
N TRP A 168 9.92 -4.21 -3.25
CA TRP A 168 11.07 -3.64 -3.91
C TRP A 168 12.30 -3.86 -3.04
N GLU A 169 13.31 -4.52 -3.59
CA GLU A 169 14.57 -4.78 -2.90
C GLU A 169 15.65 -3.83 -3.43
N ARG A 170 16.37 -3.15 -2.55
CA ARG A 170 17.48 -2.28 -2.94
C ARG A 170 18.64 -3.12 -3.47
N THR A 171 19.14 -2.79 -4.66
CA THR A 171 20.24 -3.52 -5.29
C THR A 171 21.00 -2.65 -6.29
N THR A 172 22.05 -3.20 -6.90
CA THR A 172 22.68 -2.61 -8.08
C THR A 172 22.00 -3.14 -9.33
N LEU A 173 21.47 -2.23 -10.15
CA LEU A 173 20.84 -2.53 -11.44
C LEU A 173 21.85 -2.36 -12.56
N THR A 174 21.69 -3.15 -13.62
CA THR A 174 22.47 -3.03 -14.85
C THR A 174 21.58 -2.45 -15.93
N ASN A 175 21.99 -1.33 -16.53
CA ASN A 175 21.25 -0.60 -17.57
C ASN A 175 19.74 -0.42 -17.24
N PRO A 176 19.38 0.18 -16.09
CA PRO A 176 17.99 0.34 -15.70
C PRO A 176 17.25 1.28 -16.66
N GLN A 177 15.99 0.94 -16.97
CA GLN A 177 15.17 1.69 -17.92
C GLN A 177 14.04 2.49 -17.26
N CYS A 178 13.67 2.14 -16.01
CA CYS A 178 12.60 2.79 -15.28
C CYS A 178 13.15 3.70 -14.19
N TYR A 179 12.60 4.91 -14.13
CA TYR A 179 12.96 5.94 -13.17
C TYR A 179 11.68 6.55 -12.58
N ARG A 180 11.66 6.75 -11.27
CA ARG A 180 10.59 7.43 -10.55
C ARG A 180 11.14 8.71 -9.96
#